data_AF-A0A967WUL7-F1
#
_entry.id   AF-A0A967WUL7-F1
#
_cell.length_a   1.000
_cell.length_b   1.000
_cell.length_c   1.000
_cell.angle_alpha   90.00
_cell.angle_beta   90.00
_cell.angle_gamma   90.00
#
_symmetry.space_group_name_H-M   'P 1'
#
loop_
_entity.id
_entity.type
_entity.pdbx_description
1 polymer ?
#
loop_
_entity_poly.entity_id
_entity_poly.type
_entity_poly.pdbx_seq_one_letter_code
_entity_poly.pdbx_strand_id
1 'polypeptide(L)'
;MRLCLIEPYYTGSHKAWADGYQARSRHSVQQLALPGRFWKWRMQGGAVTLARQAQALHDRPDMLLATDMLNLPVFLTLAGPG
;
A
#
# COMPACT_ATOMS: atom_id res chain seq x y z
N MET A 1 16.00 -4.51 -4.90
CA MET A 1 15.30 -3.34 -4.33
C MET A 1 14.08 -3.81 -3.57
N ARG A 2 13.79 -3.16 -2.45
CA ARG A 2 12.61 -3.35 -1.62
C ARG A 2 11.53 -2.39 -2.08
N LEU A 3 10.41 -2.93 -2.55
CA LEU A 3 9.26 -2.16 -3.00
C LEU A 3 8.12 -2.36 -2.01
N CYS A 4 7.57 -1.26 -1.53
CA CYS A 4 6.37 -1.30 -0.69
C CYS A 4 5.14 -0.99 -1.56
N LEU A 5 4.29 -2.01 -1.75
CA LEU A 5 3.06 -1.93 -2.52
C LEU A 5 1.91 -1.57 -1.58
N ILE A 6 1.25 -0.44 -1.83
CA ILE A 6 0.17 0.09 -1.00
C ILE A 6 -1.18 -0.13 -1.71
N GLU A 7 -2.02 -1.00 -1.16
CA GLU A 7 -3.34 -1.37 -1.72
C GLU A 7 -4.48 -1.20 -0.68
N PRO A 8 -5.18 -0.05 -0.66
CA PRO A 8 -6.23 0.24 0.32
C PRO A 8 -7.50 -0.62 0.23
N TYR A 9 -7.72 -1.32 -0.88
CA TYR A 9 -8.93 -2.07 -1.20
C TYR A 9 -8.60 -3.46 -1.74
N TYR A 10 -8.05 -4.30 -0.88
CA TYR A 10 -7.57 -5.63 -1.23
C TYR A 10 -8.72 -6.64 -1.33
N THR A 11 -9.33 -6.72 -2.52
CA THR A 11 -10.30 -7.73 -2.95
C THR A 11 -10.35 -7.82 -4.47
N GLY A 12 -11.03 -8.82 -5.03
CA GLY A 12 -11.27 -8.94 -6.47
C GLY A 12 -10.02 -8.76 -7.34
N SER A 13 -10.12 -7.91 -8.36
CA SER A 13 -9.04 -7.62 -9.31
C SER A 13 -7.81 -6.97 -8.65
N HIS A 14 -8.00 -6.13 -7.63
CA HIS A 14 -6.89 -5.49 -6.90
C HIS A 14 -6.03 -6.53 -6.19
N LYS A 15 -6.69 -7.47 -5.50
CA LYS A 15 -6.00 -8.60 -4.87
C LYS A 15 -5.27 -9.44 -5.90
N ALA A 16 -5.95 -9.85 -6.98
CA ALA A 16 -5.36 -10.70 -8.01
C ALA A 16 -4.13 -10.04 -8.65
N TRP A 17 -4.19 -8.73 -8.93
CA TRP A 17 -3.07 -7.98 -9.45
C TRP A 17 -1.92 -7.85 -8.44
N ALA A 18 -2.21 -7.46 -7.19
CA ALA A 18 -1.20 -7.25 -6.17
C ALA A 18 -0.44 -8.55 -5.87
N ASP A 19 -1.16 -9.67 -5.72
CA ASP A 19 -0.57 -11.00 -5.47
C ASP A 19 0.24 -11.47 -6.67
N GLY A 20 -0.29 -11.28 -7.88
CA GLY A 20 0.41 -11.60 -9.12
C GLY A 20 1.70 -10.78 -9.30
N TYR A 21 1.65 -9.48 -8.99
CA TYR A 21 2.82 -8.60 -9.04
C TYR A 21 3.87 -9.04 -8.03
N GLN A 22 3.51 -9.28 -6.76
CA GLN A 22 4.44 -9.77 -5.76
C GLN A 22 5.07 -11.11 -6.17
N ALA A 23 4.27 -12.06 -6.65
CA ALA A 23 4.73 -13.40 -7.02
C ALA A 23 5.63 -13.44 -8.26
N ARG A 24 5.55 -12.44 -9.15
CA ARG A 24 6.28 -12.39 -10.43
C ARG A 24 7.30 -11.26 -10.52
N SER A 25 7.44 -10.44 -9.48
CA SER A 25 8.39 -9.33 -9.46
C SER A 25 9.83 -9.82 -9.31
N ARG A 26 10.77 -9.09 -9.91
CA ARG A 26 12.21 -9.22 -9.64
C ARG A 26 12.63 -8.43 -8.39
N HIS A 27 11.73 -7.65 -7.81
CA HIS A 27 11.94 -6.87 -6.59
C HIS A 27 11.41 -7.62 -5.37
N SER A 28 11.94 -7.32 -4.18
CA SER A 28 11.37 -7.78 -2.92
C SER A 28 10.15 -6.93 -2.61
N VAL A 29 8.95 -7.47 -2.85
CA VAL A 29 7.70 -6.73 -2.68
C VAL A 29 7.11 -7.02 -1.30
N GLN A 30 6.98 -5.99 -0.48
CA GLN A 30 6.19 -6.01 0.74
C GLN A 30 4.86 -5.30 0.47
N GLN A 31 3.76 -5.97 0.74
CA GLN A 31 2.43 -5.39 0.55
C GLN A 31 1.91 -4.83 1.88
N LEU A 32 1.40 -3.60 1.85
CA LEU A 32 0.56 -3.03 2.90
C LEU A 32 -0.83 -2.85 2.33
N ALA A 33 -1.78 -3.61 2.88
CA ALA A 33 -3.10 -3.71 2.29
C ALA A 33 -4.20 -3.73 3.34
N LEU A 34 -5.38 -3.27 2.95
CA LEU A 34 -6.56 -3.29 3.82
C LEU A 34 -7.69 -4.09 3.18
N PRO A 35 -8.52 -4.80 3.97
CA PRO A 35 -9.64 -5.57 3.42
C PRO A 35 -10.54 -4.74 2.50
N GLY A 36 -10.88 -5.30 1.32
CA GLY A 36 -11.76 -4.68 0.33
C GLY A 36 -13.22 -4.59 0.76
N ARG A 37 -13.48 -3.69 1.72
CA ARG A 37 -14.80 -3.31 2.23
C ARG A 37 -14.85 -1.80 2.46
N PHE A 38 -16.04 -1.22 2.44
CA PHE A 38 -16.26 0.22 2.63
C PHE A 38 -15.39 1.09 1.68
N TRP A 39 -15.49 0.86 0.37
CA TRP A 39 -14.58 1.43 -0.63
C TRP A 39 -14.43 2.97 -0.55
N LYS A 40 -15.52 3.71 -0.30
CA LYS A 40 -15.48 5.17 -0.11
C LYS A 40 -14.58 5.56 1.07
N TRP A 41 -14.68 4.82 2.18
CA TRP A 41 -13.83 5.00 3.36
C TRP A 41 -12.38 4.61 3.08
N ARG A 42 -12.12 3.60 2.24
CA ARG A 42 -10.75 3.25 1.84
C ARG A 42 -10.08 4.36 1.05
N MET A 43 -10.81 5.01 0.16
CA MET A 43 -10.29 6.15 -0.61
C MET A 43 -9.95 7.36 0.27
N GLN A 44 -10.78 7.65 1.28
CA GLN A 44 -10.60 8.85 2.10
C GLN A 44 -9.69 8.62 3.32
N GLY A 45 -9.89 7.51 4.05
CA GLY A 45 -9.26 7.24 5.34
C GLY A 45 -8.27 6.07 5.34
N GLY A 46 -8.21 5.27 4.28
CA GLY A 46 -7.30 4.12 4.19
C GLY A 46 -5.83 4.52 4.36
N ALA A 47 -5.46 5.69 3.84
CA ALA A 47 -4.12 6.27 3.94
C ALA A 47 -3.61 6.41 5.38
N VAL A 48 -4.47 6.73 6.35
CA VAL A 48 -4.08 6.88 7.76
C VAL A 48 -3.63 5.55 8.36
N THR A 49 -4.38 4.48 8.09
CA THR A 49 -4.05 3.15 8.61
C THR A 49 -2.79 2.61 7.93
N LEU A 50 -2.68 2.79 6.61
CA LEU A 50 -1.53 2.34 5.84
C LEU A 50 -0.25 3.11 6.20
N ALA A 51 -0.34 4.41 6.46
CA ALA A 51 0.81 5.21 6.90
C ALA A 51 1.36 4.71 8.24
N ARG A 52 0.48 4.36 9.19
CA ARG A 52 0.89 3.75 10.47
C ARG A 52 1.56 2.38 10.26
N GLN A 53 1.03 1.55 9.36
CA GLN A 53 1.66 0.28 9.00
C GLN A 53 3.03 0.50 8.35
N ALA A 54 3.17 1.53 7.50
CA ALA A 54 4.42 1.88 6.84
C ALA A 54 5.49 2.38 7.84
N GLN A 55 5.10 3.17 8.85
CA GLN A 55 6.00 3.60 9.92
C GLN A 55 6.48 2.44 10.81
N ALA A 56 5.66 1.39 10.94
CA ALA A 56 6.00 0.21 11.73
C ALA A 56 6.93 -0.77 10.99
N LEU A 57 7.27 -0.49 9.73
CA LEU A 57 8.24 -1.29 8.98
C LEU A 57 9.63 -1.11 9.58
N HIS A 58 10.28 -2.22 9.92
CA HIS A 58 11.68 -2.22 10.35
C HIS A 58 12.62 -1.71 9.24
N ASP A 59 12.27 -2.03 7.99
CA ASP A 59 13.07 -1.77 6.82
C ASP A 59 12.42 -0.71 5.93
N ARG A 60 13.17 0.34 5.60
CA ARG A 60 12.74 1.40 4.69
C ARG A 60 12.65 0.88 3.24
N PRO A 61 11.53 1.03 2.53
CA PRO A 61 11.47 0.66 1.12
C PRO A 61 12.31 1.62 0.26
N ASP A 62 12.90 1.10 -0.82
CA ASP A 62 13.58 1.92 -1.83
C ASP A 62 12.57 2.63 -2.75
N MET A 63 11.38 2.03 -2.90
CA MET A 63 10.31 2.53 -3.75
C MET A 63 8.94 2.26 -3.15
N LEU A 64 8.03 3.21 -3.37
CA LEU A 64 6.59 3.07 -3.11
C LEU A 64 5.85 2.83 -4.42
N LEU A 65 4.95 1.84 -4.43
CA LEU A 65 3.99 1.62 -5.50
C LEU A 65 2.59 1.67 -4.89
N ALA A 66 1.82 2.69 -5.22
CA ALA A 66 0.46 2.87 -4.69
C ALA A 66 -0.58 2.67 -5.80
N THR A 67 -1.73 2.07 -5.45
CA THR A 67 -2.89 2.05 -6.35
C THR A 67 -3.69 3.35 -6.24
N ASP A 68 -4.52 3.60 -7.25
CA ASP A 68 -5.33 4.82 -7.41
C ASP A 68 -6.31 5.06 -6.26
N MET A 69 -6.68 4.01 -5.53
CA MET A 69 -7.54 4.11 -4.35
C MET A 69 -6.84 4.71 -3.13
N LEU A 70 -5.53 4.95 -3.17
CA LEU A 70 -4.82 5.60 -2.07
C LEU A 70 -4.89 7.12 -2.21
N ASN A 71 -5.35 7.80 -1.16
CA ASN A 71 -5.05 9.21 -0.96
C ASN A 71 -3.54 9.39 -0.66
N LEU A 72 -2.73 9.44 -1.73
CA LEU A 72 -1.27 9.48 -1.65
C LEU A 72 -0.73 10.72 -0.91
N PRO A 73 -1.26 11.95 -1.10
CA PRO A 73 -0.81 13.11 -0.32
C PRO A 73 -0.93 12.89 1.19
N VAL A 74 -2.10 12.43 1.66
CA VAL A 74 -2.32 12.15 3.09
C VAL A 74 -1.38 11.05 3.58
N PHE A 75 -1.19 9.99 2.78
CA PHE A 75 -0.25 8.92 3.12
C PHE A 75 1.16 9.45 3.32
N LEU A 76 1.69 10.26 2.38
CA LEU A 76 3.07 10.78 2.45
C LEU A 76 3.26 11.75 3.62
N THR A 77 2.28 12.62 3.88
CA THR A 77 2.31 13.53 5.05
C THR A 77 2.40 12.75 6.35
N LEU A 78 1.65 11.64 6.47
CA LEU A 78 1.59 10.87 7.70
C LEU A 78 2.73 9.87 7.82
N ALA A 79 3.13 9.18 6.75
CA ALA A 79 4.18 8.16 6.77
C ALA A 79 5.56 8.75 7.09
N GLY A 80 5.74 10.06 6.88
CA GLY A 80 6.99 10.78 7.09
C GLY A 80 7.93 10.67 5.89
N PRO A 81 9.00 11.49 5.85
CA PRO A 81 10.05 11.34 4.84
C PRO A 81 10.70 9.96 4.97
N GLY A 82 10.90 9.31 3.82
CA GLY A 82 11.66 8.06 3.71
C GLY A 82 13.12 8.25 4.13
#